data_AF-A0A496ZJC8-F1
#
_entry.id   AF-A0A496ZJC8-F1
#
_cell.length_a   1.000
_cell.length_b   1.000
_cell.length_c   1.000
_cell.angle_alpha   90.00
_cell.angle_beta   90.00
_cell.angle_gamma   90.00
#
_symmetry.space_group_name_H-M   'P 1'
#
loop_
_entity.id
_entity.type
_entity.pdbx_description
1 polymer ?
#
loop_
_entity_poly.entity_id
_entity_poly.type
_entity_poly.pdbx_seq_one_letter_code
_entity_poly.pdbx_strand_id
1 'polypeptide(L)' 'MGKKASTLKAIRLQPNIFWMQIGIVKQEAADMLADADIDVTMDKCIKIEHARFCKTSSC' A
#
# COMPACT_ATOMS: atom_id res chain seq x y z
N MET A 1 17.80 -9.94 -8.04
CA MET A 1 16.79 -9.67 -9.09
C MET A 1 15.33 -9.88 -8.69
N GLY A 2 14.94 -9.93 -7.40
CA GLY A 2 13.58 -10.38 -7.00
C GLY A 2 12.58 -9.36 -6.42
N LYS A 3 12.98 -8.13 -6.05
CA LYS A 3 12.12 -7.22 -5.23
C LYS A 3 11.68 -5.91 -5.91
N LYS A 4 12.01 -5.71 -7.19
CA LYS A 4 11.62 -4.50 -7.97
C LYS A 4 10.45 -4.75 -8.92
N ALA A 5 10.21 -6.01 -9.29
CA ALA A 5 9.19 -6.37 -10.27
C ALA A 5 7.77 -5.98 -9.80
N SER A 6 7.47 -6.11 -8.50
CA SER A 6 6.16 -5.77 -7.95
C SER A 6 5.89 -4.26 -7.98
N THR A 7 6.88 -3.44 -7.65
CA THR A 7 6.78 -1.98 -7.67
C THR A 7 6.56 -1.45 -9.10
N LEU A 8 7.33 -1.94 -10.06
CA LEU A 8 7.18 -1.53 -11.46
C LEU A 8 5.83 -1.92 -12.06
N LYS A 9 5.30 -3.09 -11.67
CA LYS A 9 3.95 -3.51 -12.07
C LYS A 9 2.88 -2.60 -11.47
N ALA A 10 3.02 -2.21 -10.20
CA ALA A 10 2.08 -1.31 -9.55
C ALA A 10 2.07 0.08 -10.20
N ILE A 11 3.24 0.66 -10.47
CA ILE A 11 3.36 1.96 -11.18
C ILE A 11 2.64 1.91 -12.53
N ARG A 12 2.76 0.81 -13.28
CA ARG A 12 2.08 0.63 -14.58
C ARG A 12 0.55 0.53 -14.46
N LEU A 13 0.05 -0.01 -13.36
CA LEU A 13 -1.39 -0.15 -13.12
C LEU A 13 -2.04 1.14 -12.61
N GLN A 14 -1.24 2.08 -12.08
CA GLN A 14 -1.69 3.35 -11.51
C GLN A 14 -2.89 3.20 -10.55
N PRO A 15 -2.80 2.34 -9.52
CA PRO A 15 -3.82 2.31 -8.49
C PRO A 15 -3.78 3.63 -7.69
N ASN A 16 -4.92 4.07 -7.16
CA ASN A 16 -4.95 5.24 -6.28
C ASN A 16 -4.15 4.99 -5.00
N ILE A 17 -4.22 3.78 -4.43
CA ILE A 17 -3.55 3.38 -3.19
C ILE A 17 -2.85 2.03 -3.38
N PHE A 18 -1.62 1.92 -2.90
CA PHE A 18 -0.86 0.69 -2.74
C PHE A 18 -0.75 0.29 -1.26
N TRP A 19 -1.29 -0.88 -0.91
CA TRP A 19 -1.37 -1.36 0.47
C TRP A 19 -0.41 -2.53 0.74
N MET A 20 0.61 -2.31 1.56
CA MET A 20 1.50 -3.36 2.05
C MET A 20 0.96 -3.93 3.37
N GLN A 21 0.74 -5.24 3.39
CA GLN A 21 0.22 -5.94 4.57
C GLN A 21 1.18 -5.86 5.76
N ILE A 22 0.67 -6.25 6.93
CA ILE A 22 1.46 -6.36 8.17
C ILE A 22 2.74 -7.17 7.93
N GLY A 23 3.85 -6.66 8.45
CA GLY A 23 5.18 -7.25 8.32
C GLY A 23 5.85 -6.98 6.97
N ILE A 24 5.17 -6.30 6.04
CA ILE A 24 5.73 -5.89 4.75
C ILE A 24 6.05 -4.40 4.80
N VAL A 25 7.33 -4.10 4.97
CA VAL A 25 7.87 -2.73 4.95
C VAL A 25 8.98 -2.66 3.92
N LYS A 26 8.87 -1.73 2.98
CA LYS A 26 9.91 -1.48 1.97
C LYS A 26 9.93 -0.02 1.55
N GLN A 27 10.74 0.78 2.24
CA GLN A 27 10.83 2.22 2.01
C GLN A 27 11.17 2.58 0.56
N GLU A 28 12.18 1.93 -0.03
CA GLU A 28 12.55 2.14 -1.45
C GLU A 28 11.33 1.96 -2.40
N ALA A 29 10.45 1.01 -2.11
CA ALA A 29 9.27 0.80 -2.95
C ALA A 29 8.19 1.85 -2.68
N ALA A 30 8.05 2.34 -1.44
CA ALA A 30 7.12 3.40 -1.10
C ALA A 30 7.52 4.72 -1.77
N ASP A 31 8.82 5.07 -1.73
CA ASP A 31 9.34 6.28 -2.36
C ASP A 31 9.07 6.26 -3.87
N MET A 32 9.38 5.14 -4.53
CA MET A 32 9.10 4.96 -5.97
C MET A 32 7.61 5.05 -6.35
N LEU A 33 6.71 4.65 -5.45
CA LEU A 33 5.27 4.71 -5.68
C LEU A 33 4.74 6.12 -5.43
N ALA A 34 5.24 6.79 -4.39
CA ALA A 34 4.91 8.18 -4.09
C ALA A 34 5.36 9.13 -5.20
N ASP A 35 6.55 8.92 -5.77
CA ASP A 35 7.04 9.66 -6.95
C ASP A 35 6.14 9.46 -8.19
N ALA A 36 5.36 8.38 -8.23
CA ALA A 36 4.41 8.07 -9.28
C ALA A 36 2.96 8.49 -8.94
N ASP A 37 2.77 9.32 -7.91
CA ASP A 37 1.47 9.82 -7.43
C ASP A 37 0.53 8.71 -6.93
N ILE A 38 1.10 7.64 -6.38
CA ILE A 38 0.35 6.53 -5.77
C ILE A 38 0.49 6.62 -4.25
N ASP A 39 -0.64 6.71 -3.54
CA ASP A 39 -0.64 6.71 -2.08
C ASP A 39 -0.18 5.36 -1.53
N VAL A 40 0.68 5.35 -0.51
CA VAL A 40 1.25 4.11 0.04
C VAL A 40 0.89 3.95 1.50
N THR A 41 0.28 2.81 1.84
CA THR A 41 0.10 2.36 3.23
C THR A 41 1.01 1.17 3.48
N MET A 42 1.85 1.23 4.51
CA MET A 42 2.76 0.14 4.89
C MET A 42 2.44 -0.42 6.27
N ASP A 43 2.73 -1.71 6.47
CA ASP A 43 2.60 -2.41 7.76
C ASP A 43 1.20 -2.33 8.38
N LYS A 44 0.16 -2.46 7.55
CA LYS A 44 -1.24 -2.44 8.01
C LYS A 44 -2.02 -3.62 7.47
N CYS A 45 -2.99 -4.11 8.23
CA CYS A 45 -3.95 -5.10 7.73
C CYS A 45 -5.26 -4.41 7.39
N ILE A 46 -5.74 -4.61 6.16
CA ILE A 46 -7.02 -4.05 5.69
C ILE A 46 -8.16 -4.48 6.61
N LYS A 47 -8.19 -5.74 7.07
CA LYS A 47 -9.26 -6.23 7.96
C LYS A 47 -9.28 -5.47 9.30
N ILE A 48 -8.12 -5.24 9.90
CA ILE A 48 -8.00 -4.56 11.20
C ILE A 48 -8.35 -3.08 11.03
N GLU A 49 -7.79 -2.41 10.03
CA GLU A 49 -8.05 -0.99 9.77
C GLU A 49 -9.51 -0.76 9.38
N HIS A 50 -10.09 -1.60 8.52
CA HIS A 50 -11.51 -1.56 8.19
C HIS A 50 -12.38 -1.72 9.45
N ALA A 51 -12.11 -2.72 10.31
CA ALA A 51 -12.85 -2.87 11.56
C ALA A 51 -12.69 -1.66 12.51
N ARG A 52 -11.55 -0.96 12.48
CA ARG A 52 -11.34 0.29 13.25
C ARG A 52 -12.21 1.43 12.72
N PHE A 53 -12.26 1.62 11.41
CA PHE A 53 -13.00 2.72 10.78
C PHE A 53 -14.51 2.46 10.76
N CYS A 54 -14.95 1.23 10.44
CA CYS A 54 -16.37 0.87 10.36
C CYS A 54 -17.09 0.86 11.72
N LYS A 55 -16.35 0.79 12.83
CA LYS A 55 -16.92 1.00 14.18
C LYS A 55 -17.20 2.47 14.50
N THR A 56 -16.53 3.39 13.81
CA THR A 56 -16.55 4.83 14.14
C THR A 56 -17.51 5.60 13.24
N SER A 57 -17.72 5.13 12.02
CA SER A 57 -18.74 5.62 11.09
C SER A 57 -19.40 4.41 10.44
N SER A 58 -20.74 4.37 10.49
CA SER A 58 -21.59 3.30 9.95
C SER A 58 -21.06 2.76 8.62
N CYS A 59 -20.66 1.50 8.62
CA CYS A 59 -20.47 0.69 7.42
C CYS A 59 -21.69 -0.18 7.21
#